data_AF-A0AAI9FVZ9-F1
#
_entry.id   AF-A0AAI9FVZ9-F1
#
_cell.length_a   1.000
_cell.length_b   1.000
_cell.length_c   1.000
_cell.angle_alpha   90.00
_cell.angle_beta   90.00
_cell.angle_gamma   90.00
#
_symmetry.space_group_name_H-M   'P 1'
#
loop_
_entity.id
_entity.type
_entity.pdbx_description
1 polymer ?
#
loop_
_entity_poly.entity_id
_entity_poly.type
_entity_poly.pdbx_seq_one_letter_code
_entity_poly.pdbx_strand_id
1 'polypeptide(L)'
;MCPHCIDVECDNGSVCHRGLFAASSDVFSPLAAGPHSSTKKSSSLGQFESEHLFPHAALKLSGIGFNYQSEPTLSIPYVVHRAGQGGAGGGVTSTGSSSVASAWSSHLGTLARSDFPAALRLAVIDQLNAHYVNGNLSNAVAMQIIRVVNGHAGLGRLNAEQAGEINNMIADFYFRHSKG
;
A
#
# COMPACT_ATOMS: atom_id res chain seq x y z
N MET A 1 -3.27 -20.55 -11.10
CA MET A 1 -3.43 -19.20 -11.67
C MET A 1 -2.74 -18.18 -10.78
N CYS A 2 -1.68 -17.56 -11.28
CA CYS A 2 -0.87 -16.60 -10.55
C CYS A 2 -1.65 -15.29 -10.31
N PRO A 3 -1.70 -14.78 -9.07
CA PRO A 3 -2.37 -13.51 -8.78
C PRO A 3 -1.66 -12.29 -9.38
N HIS A 4 -0.44 -12.42 -9.89
CA HIS A 4 0.36 -11.30 -10.44
C HIS A 4 0.21 -11.10 -11.96
N CYS A 5 -0.04 -12.18 -12.70
CA CYS A 5 -0.10 -12.17 -14.16
C CYS A 5 -1.27 -12.97 -14.74
N ILE A 6 -2.10 -13.58 -13.88
CA ILE A 6 -3.31 -14.34 -14.26
C ILE A 6 -2.97 -15.61 -15.10
N ASP A 7 -1.69 -15.93 -15.26
CA ASP A 7 -1.23 -17.14 -15.94
C ASP A 7 -1.48 -18.39 -15.07
N VAL A 8 -2.08 -19.43 -15.65
CA VAL A 8 -2.45 -20.67 -14.96
C VAL A 8 -1.24 -21.53 -14.59
N GLU A 9 -0.16 -21.47 -15.37
CA GLU A 9 1.08 -22.24 -15.19
C GLU A 9 2.13 -21.50 -14.34
N CYS A 10 1.88 -20.23 -14.02
CA CYS A 10 2.79 -19.42 -13.24
C CYS A 10 2.74 -19.76 -11.74
N ASP A 11 3.58 -20.70 -11.30
CA ASP A 11 3.79 -21.04 -9.90
C ASP A 11 4.66 -20.01 -9.17
N ASN A 12 4.11 -19.34 -8.15
CA ASN A 12 4.81 -18.34 -7.33
C ASN A 12 5.60 -17.29 -8.12
N GLY A 13 5.10 -16.88 -9.29
CA GLY A 13 5.75 -15.84 -10.11
C GLY A 13 6.91 -16.32 -10.96
N SER A 14 7.05 -17.65 -11.16
CA SER A 14 8.10 -18.26 -12.00
C SER A 14 8.07 -17.80 -13.46
N VAL A 15 6.88 -17.58 -14.02
CA VAL A 15 6.70 -17.17 -15.43
C VAL A 15 6.69 -15.64 -15.57
N CYS A 16 6.02 -14.94 -14.64
CA CYS A 16 5.99 -13.48 -14.71
C CYS A 16 7.21 -12.79 -14.10
N HIS A 17 8.17 -13.57 -13.59
CA HIS A 17 9.36 -13.10 -12.87
C HIS A 17 9.05 -12.13 -11.71
N ARG A 18 7.82 -12.17 -11.19
CA ARG A 18 7.36 -11.39 -10.01
C ARG A 18 7.43 -12.21 -8.72
N GLY A 19 8.05 -13.38 -8.78
CA GLY A 19 8.19 -14.36 -7.70
C GLY A 19 9.33 -14.06 -6.74
N LEU A 20 9.19 -13.01 -5.92
CA LEU A 20 10.15 -12.74 -4.85
C LEU A 20 9.60 -13.06 -3.45
N PHE A 21 8.31 -13.39 -3.35
CA PHE A 21 7.60 -13.47 -2.08
C PHE A 21 6.76 -14.74 -2.01
N ALA A 22 7.15 -15.66 -1.15
CA ALA A 22 6.35 -16.84 -0.83
C ALA A 22 5.06 -16.40 -0.11
N ALA A 23 3.92 -16.94 -0.54
CA ALA A 23 2.64 -16.79 0.13
C ALA A 23 2.62 -17.63 1.43
N SER A 24 3.43 -17.26 2.43
CA SER A 24 3.30 -17.83 3.77
C SER A 24 2.09 -17.22 4.45
N SER A 25 1.18 -18.09 4.88
CA SER A 25 -0.02 -17.79 5.65
C SER A 25 0.30 -16.96 6.90
N ASP A 26 -0.53 -15.93 7.08
CA ASP A 26 -0.62 -14.94 8.15
C ASP A 26 0.42 -13.81 8.21
N VAL A 27 -0.11 -12.58 8.18
CA VAL A 27 0.01 -11.73 9.38
C VAL A 27 -1.32 -11.04 9.77
N PHE A 28 -2.26 -10.64 8.88
CA PHE A 28 -3.63 -10.22 9.31
C PHE A 28 -4.72 -10.46 8.24
N SER A 29 -5.40 -11.61 8.35
CA SER A 29 -6.57 -12.07 7.55
C SER A 29 -6.29 -12.46 6.07
N PRO A 30 -6.96 -13.49 5.52
CA PRO A 30 -6.89 -13.85 4.09
C PRO A 30 -7.32 -12.73 3.12
N LEU A 31 -7.86 -11.62 3.62
CA LEU A 31 -8.22 -10.39 2.89
C LEU A 31 -7.36 -9.19 3.33
N ALA A 32 -6.07 -9.41 3.59
CA ALA A 32 -5.15 -8.38 4.11
C ALA A 32 -4.94 -7.17 3.17
N ALA A 33 -5.26 -7.29 1.88
CA ALA A 33 -5.23 -6.17 0.94
C ALA A 33 -6.18 -6.40 -0.24
N GLY A 34 -6.80 -5.33 -0.74
CA GLY A 34 -7.88 -5.39 -1.73
C GLY A 34 -8.87 -4.22 -1.61
N PRO A 35 -10.00 -4.26 -2.34
CA PRO A 35 -11.03 -3.22 -2.26
C PRO A 35 -11.54 -3.05 -0.83
N HIS A 36 -11.66 -1.80 -0.36
CA HIS A 36 -12.05 -1.48 1.01
C HIS A 36 -13.31 -2.23 1.48
N SER A 37 -14.33 -2.37 0.65
CA SER A 37 -15.55 -3.15 0.97
C SER A 37 -15.30 -4.60 1.40
N SER A 38 -14.22 -5.21 0.89
CA SER A 38 -13.83 -6.61 1.18
C SER A 38 -12.81 -6.73 2.31
N THR A 39 -11.99 -5.71 2.50
CA THR A 39 -10.86 -5.69 3.43
C THR A 39 -11.13 -4.88 4.69
N LYS A 40 -12.23 -4.12 4.73
CA LYS A 40 -12.68 -3.32 5.88
C LYS A 40 -12.90 -4.24 7.08
N LYS A 41 -11.87 -4.32 7.91
CA LYS A 41 -11.91 -4.93 9.22
C LYS A 41 -11.05 -4.08 10.15
N SER A 42 -11.64 -3.60 11.23
CA SER A 42 -10.89 -3.23 12.43
C SER A 42 -11.05 -4.39 13.40
N SER A 43 -9.95 -4.83 13.98
CA SER A 43 -10.02 -5.76 15.11
C SER A 43 -10.74 -5.07 16.27
N SER A 44 -11.80 -5.67 16.83
CA SER A 44 -12.41 -5.19 18.07
C SER A 44 -11.41 -5.15 19.24
N LEU A 45 -10.36 -5.98 19.17
CA LEU A 45 -9.23 -6.02 20.10
C LEU A 45 -8.11 -5.02 19.76
N GLY A 46 -8.28 -4.15 18.76
CA GLY A 46 -7.28 -3.15 18.39
C GLY A 46 -5.95 -3.72 17.86
N GLN A 47 -5.97 -4.87 17.19
CA GLN A 47 -4.75 -5.49 16.63
C GLN A 47 -4.38 -4.94 15.25
N PHE A 48 -5.37 -4.68 14.40
CA PHE A 48 -5.18 -4.17 13.04
C PHE A 48 -6.35 -3.26 12.61
N GLU A 49 -6.06 -2.38 11.66
CA GLU A 49 -7.02 -1.50 10.99
C GLU A 49 -6.78 -1.49 9.47
N SER A 50 -7.85 -1.27 8.71
CA SER A 50 -7.75 -1.07 7.26
C SER A 50 -7.25 0.35 6.98
N GLU A 51 -6.23 0.46 6.13
CA GLU A 51 -5.61 1.72 5.73
C GLU A 51 -5.71 1.96 4.23
N HIS A 52 -6.02 3.20 3.88
CA HIS A 52 -5.92 3.70 2.50
C HIS A 52 -4.52 4.25 2.29
N LEU A 53 -3.64 3.43 1.67
CA LEU A 53 -2.25 3.82 1.38
C LEU A 53 -2.17 5.18 0.70
N PHE A 54 -3.04 5.40 -0.30
CA PHE A 54 -3.20 6.72 -0.90
C PHE A 54 -4.37 7.44 -0.22
N PRO A 55 -4.14 8.54 0.53
CA PRO A 55 -5.18 9.13 1.36
C PRO A 55 -6.40 9.58 0.56
N HIS A 56 -7.58 9.36 1.14
CA HIS A 56 -8.84 9.79 0.52
C HIS A 56 -8.90 11.30 0.26
N ALA A 57 -8.35 12.10 1.17
CA ALA A 57 -8.25 13.55 0.99
C ALA A 57 -7.38 13.93 -0.22
N ALA A 58 -6.30 13.17 -0.46
CA ALA A 58 -5.45 13.34 -1.64
C ALA A 58 -6.21 12.98 -2.94
N LEU A 59 -6.96 11.86 -2.95
CA LEU A 59 -7.83 11.50 -4.08
C LEU A 59 -8.84 12.61 -4.39
N LYS A 60 -9.53 13.12 -3.37
CA LYS A 60 -10.48 14.23 -3.53
C LYS A 60 -9.83 15.48 -4.10
N LEU A 61 -8.64 15.84 -3.63
CA LEU A 61 -7.93 17.02 -4.13
C LEU A 61 -7.41 16.83 -5.56
N SER A 62 -7.05 15.60 -5.95
CA SER A 62 -6.52 15.27 -7.28
C SER A 62 -7.56 15.39 -8.40
N GLY A 63 -8.85 15.36 -8.08
CA GLY A 63 -9.93 15.35 -9.06
C GLY A 63 -10.15 13.99 -9.74
N ILE A 64 -9.39 12.96 -9.35
CA ILE A 64 -9.60 11.58 -9.81
C ILE A 64 -10.94 11.07 -9.27
N GLY A 65 -11.77 10.49 -10.13
CA GLY A 65 -12.97 9.80 -9.71
C GLY A 65 -12.64 8.60 -8.81
N PHE A 66 -13.26 8.54 -7.63
CA PHE A 66 -13.07 7.45 -6.69
C PHE A 66 -14.40 7.03 -6.07
N ASN A 67 -14.46 5.79 -5.61
CA ASN A 67 -15.49 5.31 -4.69
C ASN A 67 -14.77 4.69 -3.50
N TYR A 68 -15.01 5.25 -2.32
CA TYR A 68 -14.35 4.84 -1.08
C TYR A 68 -14.40 3.33 -0.82
N GLN A 69 -15.48 2.65 -1.21
CA GLN A 69 -15.65 1.22 -0.99
C GLN A 69 -14.90 0.34 -2.00
N SER A 70 -14.53 0.88 -3.16
CA SER A 70 -13.72 0.17 -4.16
C SER A 70 -12.24 0.51 -4.08
N GLU A 71 -11.86 1.52 -3.28
CA GLU A 71 -10.46 1.92 -3.16
C GLU A 71 -9.61 0.79 -2.58
N PRO A 72 -8.41 0.53 -3.15
CA PRO A 72 -7.52 -0.48 -2.62
C PRO A 72 -7.00 -0.05 -1.24
N THR A 73 -7.05 -0.98 -0.30
CA THR A 73 -6.58 -0.79 1.07
C THR A 73 -5.74 -1.98 1.51
N LEU A 74 -4.98 -1.79 2.58
CA LEU A 74 -4.22 -2.84 3.25
C LEU A 74 -4.54 -2.88 4.74
N SER A 75 -4.27 -4.02 5.38
CA SER A 75 -4.40 -4.19 6.82
C SER A 75 -3.07 -3.85 7.49
N ILE A 76 -3.07 -2.84 8.34
CA ILE A 76 -1.88 -2.43 9.09
C ILE A 76 -2.08 -2.68 10.59
N PRO A 77 -1.00 -2.97 11.34
CA PRO A 77 -1.09 -3.04 12.80
C PRO A 77 -1.60 -1.73 13.38
N TYR A 78 -2.46 -1.81 14.40
CA TYR A 78 -3.05 -0.63 15.05
C TYR A 78 -1.99 0.37 15.54
N VAL A 79 -0.87 -0.14 16.07
CA VAL A 79 0.26 0.69 16.52
C VAL A 79 0.89 1.47 15.36
N VAL A 80 0.95 0.91 14.17
CA VAL A 80 1.46 1.61 12.98
C VAL A 80 0.46 2.67 12.51
N HIS A 81 -0.84 2.38 12.61
CA HIS A 81 -1.90 3.33 12.27
C HIS A 81 -2.12 4.46 13.29
N ARG A 82 -1.65 4.31 14.54
CA ARG A 82 -1.88 5.31 15.61
C ARG A 82 -0.62 5.93 16.19
N ALA A 83 0.52 5.24 16.11
CA ALA A 83 1.82 5.72 16.56
C ALA A 83 2.73 6.14 15.39
N GLY A 84 2.18 6.33 14.18
CA GLY A 84 2.89 6.94 13.07
C GLY A 84 3.58 8.23 13.51
N GLN A 85 4.91 8.22 13.56
CA GLN A 85 5.67 9.32 14.12
C GLN A 85 5.52 10.57 13.23
N GLY A 86 5.18 11.70 13.84
CA GLY A 86 5.17 13.00 13.16
C GLY A 86 6.59 13.40 12.79
N GLY A 87 6.91 13.34 11.50
CA GLY A 87 8.20 13.71 10.92
C GLY A 87 8.15 13.64 9.40
N ALA A 88 9.22 14.04 8.71
CA ALA A 88 9.33 13.93 7.25
C ALA A 88 9.20 12.45 6.82
N GLY A 89 8.00 12.03 6.40
CA GLY A 89 7.61 10.62 6.21
C GLY A 89 6.60 10.06 7.24
N GLY A 90 5.83 10.92 7.90
CA GLY A 90 4.85 10.54 8.94
C GLY A 90 3.46 10.11 8.42
N GLY A 91 3.37 9.53 7.23
CA GLY A 91 2.12 9.36 6.49
C GLY A 91 1.41 8.01 6.65
N VAL A 92 1.74 7.14 7.62
CA VAL A 92 0.93 5.93 7.87
C VAL A 92 -0.38 6.18 8.61
N THR A 93 -0.87 7.42 8.56
CA THR A 93 -2.23 7.69 8.98
C THR A 93 -2.89 8.60 7.95
N SER A 94 -3.65 7.98 7.05
CA SER A 94 -4.78 8.61 6.35
C SER A 94 -5.88 9.10 7.32
N THR A 95 -5.67 8.96 8.64
CA THR A 95 -6.61 9.28 9.71
C THR A 95 -6.17 10.41 10.65
N GLY A 96 -4.96 10.96 10.49
CA GLY A 96 -4.51 12.08 11.32
C GLY A 96 -5.14 13.42 10.92
N SER A 97 -5.80 14.11 11.85
CA SER A 97 -6.25 15.50 11.69
C SER A 97 -5.13 16.52 11.92
N SER A 98 -3.88 16.07 12.01
CA SER A 98 -2.74 16.96 12.26
C SER A 98 -2.45 17.84 11.03
N SER A 99 -1.81 18.99 11.27
CA SER A 99 -1.35 19.88 10.20
C SER A 99 -0.38 19.19 9.25
N VAL A 100 0.47 18.30 9.77
CA VAL A 100 1.43 17.51 8.99
C VAL A 100 0.73 16.51 8.08
N ALA A 101 -0.23 15.73 8.59
CA ALA A 101 -0.98 14.76 7.79
C ALA A 101 -1.83 15.44 6.71
N SER A 102 -2.41 16.60 7.04
CA SER A 102 -3.17 17.42 6.09
C SER A 102 -2.28 18.00 4.98
N ALA A 103 -1.09 18.50 5.34
CA ALA A 103 -0.11 19.01 4.37
C ALA A 103 0.41 17.91 3.46
N TRP A 104 0.69 16.72 4.00
CA TRP A 104 1.11 15.56 3.22
C TRP A 104 0.03 15.10 2.24
N SER A 105 -1.22 14.95 2.70
CA SER A 105 -2.35 14.63 1.83
C SER A 105 -2.56 15.68 0.73
N SER A 106 -2.35 16.95 1.06
CA SER A 106 -2.44 18.05 0.09
C SER A 106 -1.32 18.01 -0.96
N HIS A 107 -0.10 17.69 -0.53
CA HIS A 107 1.04 17.51 -1.42
C HIS A 107 0.79 16.37 -2.40
N LEU A 108 0.43 15.18 -1.90
CA LEU A 108 0.10 14.02 -2.72
C LEU A 108 -1.06 14.30 -3.68
N GLY A 109 -2.12 14.93 -3.20
CA GLY A 109 -3.29 15.24 -4.01
C GLY A 109 -3.00 16.26 -5.11
N THR A 110 -2.12 17.24 -4.86
CA THR A 110 -1.68 18.21 -5.87
C THR A 110 -0.83 17.54 -6.94
N LEU A 111 0.14 16.71 -6.55
CA LEU A 111 1.00 15.98 -7.48
C LEU A 111 0.17 15.00 -8.35
N ALA A 112 -0.79 14.31 -7.75
CA ALA A 112 -1.66 13.35 -8.43
C ALA A 112 -2.53 13.96 -9.54
N ARG A 113 -2.69 15.30 -9.59
CA ARG A 113 -3.39 15.97 -10.71
C ARG A 113 -2.66 15.82 -12.04
N SER A 114 -1.34 15.78 -12.00
CA SER A 114 -0.48 15.69 -13.20
C SER A 114 0.28 14.38 -13.29
N ASP A 115 0.57 13.74 -12.16
CA ASP A 115 1.37 12.52 -12.08
C ASP A 115 0.94 11.64 -10.90
N PHE A 116 -0.16 10.90 -11.10
CA PHE A 116 -0.62 9.92 -10.12
C PHE A 116 0.43 8.82 -9.83
N PRO A 117 1.14 8.24 -10.81
CA PRO A 117 2.21 7.27 -10.54
C PRO A 117 3.28 7.78 -9.57
N ALA A 118 3.77 9.01 -9.75
CA ALA A 118 4.75 9.60 -8.84
C ALA A 118 4.17 9.84 -7.44
N ALA A 119 2.94 10.33 -7.35
CA ALA A 119 2.26 10.53 -6.07
C ALA A 119 2.08 9.19 -5.32
N LEU A 120 1.66 8.14 -6.01
CA LEU A 120 1.51 6.81 -5.42
C LEU A 120 2.86 6.25 -4.97
N ARG A 121 3.93 6.45 -5.75
CA ARG A 121 5.30 6.04 -5.37
C ARG A 121 5.72 6.67 -4.03
N LEU A 122 5.43 7.95 -3.82
CA LEU A 122 5.72 8.62 -2.54
C LEU A 122 4.91 8.03 -1.38
N ALA A 123 3.63 7.75 -1.58
CA ALA A 123 2.79 7.12 -0.56
C ALA A 123 3.27 5.70 -0.21
N VAL A 124 3.75 4.94 -1.21
CA VAL A 124 4.34 3.60 -0.99
C VAL A 124 5.63 3.70 -0.18
N ILE A 125 6.53 4.64 -0.49
CA ILE A 125 7.77 4.85 0.25
C ILE A 125 7.48 5.18 1.71
N ASP A 126 6.52 6.06 1.94
CA ASP A 126 6.08 6.44 3.29
C ASP A 126 5.57 5.23 4.09
N GLN A 127 4.71 4.40 3.47
CA GLN A 127 4.22 3.16 4.08
C GLN A 127 5.36 2.19 4.43
N LEU A 128 6.31 1.99 3.52
CA LEU A 128 7.47 1.11 3.74
C LEU A 128 8.36 1.61 4.89
N ASN A 129 8.65 2.91 4.92
CA ASN A 129 9.47 3.53 5.95
C ASN A 129 8.84 3.39 7.33
N ALA A 130 7.53 3.61 7.44
CA ALA A 130 6.85 3.44 8.71
C ALA A 130 6.87 1.98 9.19
N HIS A 131 6.69 1.00 8.31
CA HIS A 131 6.83 -0.40 8.70
C HIS A 131 8.26 -0.74 9.13
N TYR A 132 9.26 -0.20 8.44
CA TYR A 132 10.66 -0.38 8.78
C TYR A 132 11.00 0.22 10.15
N VAL A 133 10.65 1.49 10.40
CA VAL A 133 10.93 2.20 11.66
C VAL A 133 10.21 1.56 12.84
N ASN A 134 9.03 0.97 12.62
CA ASN A 134 8.29 0.24 13.66
C ASN A 134 8.71 -1.23 13.80
N GLY A 135 9.77 -1.67 13.10
CA GLY A 135 10.32 -3.02 13.24
C GLY A 135 9.38 -4.14 12.77
N ASN A 136 8.42 -3.84 11.88
CA ASN A 136 7.44 -4.82 11.41
C ASN A 136 7.38 -4.95 9.88
N LEU A 137 8.41 -4.47 9.19
CA LEU A 137 8.63 -4.75 7.77
C LEU A 137 8.84 -6.26 7.59
N SER A 138 7.95 -6.89 6.82
CA SER A 138 7.98 -8.32 6.52
C SER A 138 7.62 -8.58 5.06
N ASN A 139 7.89 -9.79 4.58
CA ASN A 139 7.45 -10.24 3.26
C ASN A 139 5.94 -10.01 3.09
N ALA A 140 5.14 -10.41 4.08
CA ALA A 140 3.69 -10.26 4.05
C ALA A 140 3.24 -8.79 3.91
N VAL A 141 3.93 -7.86 4.57
CA VAL A 141 3.67 -6.41 4.44
C VAL A 141 4.01 -5.92 3.03
N ALA A 142 5.19 -6.27 2.51
CA ALA A 142 5.59 -5.91 1.16
C ALA A 142 4.56 -6.39 0.11
N MET A 143 4.05 -7.62 0.28
CA MET A 143 3.01 -8.18 -0.57
C MET A 143 1.65 -7.47 -0.48
N GLN A 144 1.26 -6.99 0.70
CA GLN A 144 0.04 -6.19 0.84
C GLN A 144 0.15 -4.86 0.10
N ILE A 145 1.30 -4.18 0.21
CA ILE A 145 1.56 -2.92 -0.49
C ILE A 145 1.55 -3.14 -2.01
N ILE A 146 2.18 -4.22 -2.51
CA ILE A 146 2.13 -4.61 -3.94
C ILE A 146 0.68 -4.83 -4.40
N ARG A 147 -0.16 -5.48 -3.58
CA ARG A 147 -1.58 -5.68 -3.92
C ARG A 147 -2.35 -4.37 -4.04
N VAL A 148 -2.06 -3.37 -3.19
CA VAL A 148 -2.65 -2.03 -3.27
C VAL A 148 -2.23 -1.32 -4.56
N VAL A 149 -0.95 -1.38 -4.93
CA VAL A 149 -0.44 -0.83 -6.20
C VAL A 149 -1.16 -1.48 -7.39
N ASN A 150 -1.26 -2.81 -7.40
CA ASN A 150 -1.97 -3.53 -8.46
C ASN A 150 -3.48 -3.25 -8.46
N GLY A 151 -4.07 -2.95 -7.30
CA GLY A 151 -5.45 -2.46 -7.20
C GLY A 151 -5.65 -1.13 -7.93
N HIS A 152 -4.72 -0.18 -7.77
CA HIS A 152 -4.75 1.07 -8.52
C HIS A 152 -4.51 0.88 -10.03
N ALA A 153 -3.69 -0.09 -10.42
CA ALA A 153 -3.56 -0.49 -11.83
C ALA A 153 -4.89 -1.07 -12.38
N GLY A 154 -5.57 -1.92 -11.61
CA GLY A 154 -6.90 -2.45 -11.97
C GLY A 154 -7.99 -1.38 -12.10
N LEU A 155 -7.82 -0.24 -11.42
CA LEU A 155 -8.67 0.96 -11.55
C LEU A 155 -8.27 1.86 -12.74
N GLY A 156 -7.27 1.47 -13.54
CA GLY A 156 -6.80 2.23 -14.70
C GLY A 156 -5.95 3.47 -14.35
N ARG A 157 -5.48 3.59 -13.11
CA ARG A 157 -4.66 4.74 -12.66
C ARG A 157 -3.16 4.56 -12.92
N LEU A 158 -2.75 3.34 -13.23
CA LEU A 158 -1.39 2.96 -13.61
C LEU A 158 -1.47 2.06 -14.83
N ASN A 159 -0.49 2.16 -15.72
CA ASN A 159 -0.23 1.10 -16.69
C ASN A 159 0.63 -0.02 -16.08
N ALA A 160 0.83 -1.11 -16.83
CA ALA A 160 1.55 -2.29 -16.35
C ALA A 160 3.03 -2.03 -16.03
N GLU A 161 3.67 -1.12 -16.77
CA GLU A 161 5.07 -0.71 -16.59
C GLU A 161 5.22 0.09 -15.29
N GLN A 162 4.39 1.12 -15.10
CA GLN A 162 4.37 1.95 -13.89
C GLN A 162 4.11 1.13 -12.63
N ALA A 163 3.15 0.19 -12.68
CA ALA A 163 2.91 -0.72 -11.57
C ALA A 163 4.12 -1.65 -11.33
N GLY A 164 4.76 -2.14 -12.40
CA GLY A 164 5.97 -2.95 -12.33
C GLY A 164 7.14 -2.22 -11.65
N GLU A 165 7.39 -0.97 -12.03
CA GLU A 165 8.45 -0.14 -11.43
C GLU A 165 8.25 0.04 -9.92
N ILE A 166 7.02 0.39 -9.50
CA ILE A 166 6.71 0.58 -8.08
C ILE A 166 6.83 -0.76 -7.32
N ASN A 167 6.37 -1.86 -7.91
CA ASN A 167 6.51 -3.19 -7.32
C ASN A 167 7.98 -3.62 -7.15
N ASN A 168 8.83 -3.32 -8.13
CA ASN A 168 10.27 -3.58 -8.04
C ASN A 168 10.91 -2.73 -6.93
N MET A 169 10.52 -1.45 -6.81
CA MET A 169 10.97 -0.59 -5.71
C MET A 169 10.59 -1.14 -4.34
N ILE A 170 9.38 -1.68 -4.19
CA ILE A 170 8.93 -2.33 -2.94
C ILE A 170 9.79 -3.55 -2.62
N ALA A 171 10.04 -4.40 -3.61
CA ALA A 171 10.88 -5.59 -3.44
C ALA A 171 12.32 -5.22 -3.06
N ASP A 172 12.92 -4.27 -3.78
CA ASP A 172 14.26 -3.75 -3.51
C ASP A 172 14.38 -3.20 -2.09
N PHE A 173 13.42 -2.39 -1.65
CA PHE A 173 13.40 -1.84 -0.30
C PHE A 173 13.34 -2.97 0.74
N TYR A 174 12.46 -3.95 0.55
CA TYR A 174 12.34 -5.10 1.44
C TYR A 174 13.65 -5.90 1.54
N PHE A 175 14.26 -6.29 0.43
CA PHE A 175 15.48 -7.13 0.48
C PHE A 175 16.69 -6.41 1.05
N ARG A 176 16.76 -5.08 0.91
CA ARG A 176 17.82 -4.26 1.52
C ARG A 176 17.68 -4.16 3.05
N HIS A 177 16.45 -4.18 3.57
CA HIS A 177 16.17 -3.87 4.98
C HIS A 177 15.65 -5.06 5.81
N SER A 178 15.34 -6.20 5.19
CA SER A 178 14.85 -7.42 5.89
C SER A 178 15.96 -8.36 6.37
N LYS A 179 17.23 -8.07 6.06
CA LYS A 179 18.38 -8.80 6.62
C LYS A 179 18.78 -8.14 7.95
N GLY A 180 18.12 -8.54 9.03
CA GLY A 180 18.44 -8.24 10.42
C GLY A 180 18.12 -9.43 11.29
#